data_AF-A0AAJ6CGB8-F1
#
_entry.id   AF-A0AAJ6CGB8-F1
#
_cell.length_a   1.000
_cell.length_b   1.000
_cell.length_c   1.000
_cell.angle_alpha   90.00
_cell.angle_beta   90.00
_cell.angle_gamma   90.00
#
_symmetry.space_group_name_H-M   'P 1'
#
loop_
_entity.id
_entity.type
_entity.pdbx_description
1 polymer ?
#
loop_
_entity_poly.entity_id
_entity_poly.type
_entity_poly.pdbx_seq_one_letter_code
_entity_poly.pdbx_strand_id
1 'polypeptide(L)'
;MFSTVVRQNEAPATFSKLHKAYVQGLYRRFLRNSLNWNIQRNLWREDAQHIRAEFEHNRNVKNPRELATVLQNAEKKLASRQHPDPYKHEEKSESLKDQHV
;
A
#
# COMPACT_ATOMS: atom_id res chain seq x y z
N MET A 1 -45.42 3.99 -27.62
CA MET A 1 -44.55 3.06 -26.87
C MET A 1 -43.10 3.54 -26.97
N PHE A 2 -42.76 4.67 -26.36
CA PHE A 2 -41.38 5.18 -26.40
C PHE A 2 -40.69 4.79 -25.10
N SER A 3 -39.88 3.73 -25.18
CA SER A 3 -39.01 3.30 -24.10
C SER A 3 -37.89 4.34 -23.93
N THR A 4 -37.93 5.06 -22.81
CA THR A 4 -36.85 5.92 -22.36
C THR A 4 -35.71 5.04 -21.83
N VAL A 5 -34.68 4.86 -22.65
CA VAL A 5 -33.38 4.40 -22.16
C VAL A 5 -32.81 5.50 -21.27
N VAL A 6 -32.94 5.32 -19.97
CA VAL A 6 -32.21 6.12 -18.96
C VAL A 6 -30.73 5.80 -19.14
N ARG A 7 -30.00 6.72 -19.78
CA ARG A 7 -28.53 6.71 -19.78
C ARG A 7 -28.09 7.12 -18.38
N GLN A 8 -27.73 6.16 -17.54
CA GLN A 8 -27.04 6.45 -16.30
C GLN A 8 -25.64 6.99 -16.66
N ASN A 9 -25.47 8.29 -16.47
CA ASN A 9 -24.16 8.93 -16.52
C ASN A 9 -23.38 8.43 -15.29
N GLU A 10 -22.46 7.48 -15.48
CA GLU A 10 -21.57 7.00 -14.42
C GLU A 10 -20.53 8.08 -14.09
N ALA A 11 -20.82 8.96 -13.13
CA ALA A 11 -19.76 9.68 -12.45
C ALA A 11 -18.90 8.65 -11.70
N PRO A 12 -17.56 8.69 -11.78
CA PRO A 12 -16.72 7.77 -11.03
C PRO A 12 -16.98 7.98 -9.54
N ALA A 13 -17.27 6.89 -8.81
CA ALA A 13 -17.41 6.94 -7.36
C ALA A 13 -16.12 7.49 -6.76
N THR A 14 -16.16 8.72 -6.26
CA THR A 14 -15.02 9.34 -5.59
C THR A 14 -14.87 8.69 -4.22
N PHE A 15 -13.86 7.83 -4.05
CA PHE A 15 -13.55 7.26 -2.74
C PHE A 15 -13.29 8.36 -1.70
N SER A 16 -13.71 8.10 -0.46
CA SER A 16 -13.46 9.01 0.66
C SER A 16 -11.96 9.28 0.85
N LYS A 17 -11.60 10.49 1.29
CA LYS A 17 -10.22 10.89 1.64
C LYS A 17 -9.56 9.91 2.61
N LEU A 18 -10.33 9.37 3.56
CA LEU A 18 -9.86 8.39 4.53
C LEU A 18 -9.44 7.07 3.86
N HIS A 19 -10.23 6.60 2.89
CA HIS A 19 -9.90 5.39 2.13
C HIS A 19 -8.59 5.58 1.35
N LYS A 20 -8.43 6.72 0.67
CA LYS A 20 -7.18 7.04 -0.05
C LYS A 20 -5.97 7.03 0.89
N ALA A 21 -6.08 7.68 2.05
CA ALA A 21 -4.99 7.73 3.04
C ALA A 21 -4.64 6.33 3.57
N TYR A 22 -5.66 5.50 3.80
CA TYR A 22 -5.51 4.11 4.24
C TYR A 22 -4.78 3.25 3.20
N VAL A 23 -5.22 3.28 1.92
CA VAL A 23 -4.56 2.55 0.82
C VAL A 23 -3.12 3.02 0.62
N GLN A 24 -2.87 4.33 0.70
CA GLN A 24 -1.50 4.88 0.66
C GLN A 24 -0.64 4.39 1.84
N GLY A 25 -1.23 4.24 3.03
CA GLY A 25 -0.57 3.65 4.20
C GLY A 25 -0.22 2.18 3.98
N LEU A 26 -1.17 1.40 3.47
CA LEU A 26 -0.99 -0.01 3.14
C LEU A 26 0.14 -0.20 2.12
N TYR A 27 0.12 0.57 1.02
CA TYR A 27 1.16 0.55 -0.01
C TYR A 27 2.55 0.87 0.57
N ARG A 28 2.67 1.91 1.40
CA ARG A 28 3.93 2.26 2.09
C ARG A 28 4.44 1.12 2.96
N ARG A 29 3.56 0.42 3.67
CA ARG A 29 3.94 -0.74 4.50
C ARG A 29 4.46 -1.90 3.66
N PHE A 30 3.83 -2.18 2.52
CA PHE A 30 4.33 -3.19 1.58
C PHE A 30 5.74 -2.88 1.06
N LEU A 31 5.99 -1.64 0.64
CA LEU A 31 7.32 -1.23 0.16
C LEU A 31 8.39 -1.30 1.24
N ARG A 32 8.07 -0.87 2.47
CA ARG A 32 8.97 -0.98 3.62
C ARG A 32 9.27 -2.43 3.97
N ASN A 33 8.25 -3.28 3.97
CA ASN A 33 8.43 -4.70 4.25
C ASN A 33 9.30 -5.39 3.18
N SER A 34 9.06 -5.10 1.89
CA SER A 34 9.94 -5.60 0.81
C SER A 34 11.38 -5.09 0.96
N LEU A 35 11.57 -3.86 1.43
CA LEU A 35 12.91 -3.33 1.71
C LEU A 35 13.62 -4.07 2.85
N ASN A 36 12.89 -4.49 3.88
CA ASN A 36 13.46 -5.24 4.99
C ASN A 36 13.99 -6.62 4.53
N TRP A 37 13.33 -7.25 3.56
CA TRP A 37 13.78 -8.53 3.01
C TRP A 37 14.92 -8.38 1.98
N ASN A 38 14.91 -7.30 1.20
CA ASN A 38 15.85 -7.10 0.10
C ASN A 38 16.96 -6.11 0.47
N ILE A 39 18.16 -6.65 0.76
CA ILE A 39 19.36 -5.84 1.00
C ILE A 39 19.80 -5.10 -0.27
N GLN A 40 19.73 -5.78 -1.44
CA GLN A 40 20.16 -5.21 -2.71
C GLN A 40 19.08 -4.35 -3.36
N ARG A 41 19.48 -3.14 -3.81
CA ARG A 41 18.53 -2.16 -4.35
C ARG A 41 17.95 -2.55 -5.72
N ASN A 42 18.67 -3.34 -6.51
CA ASN A 42 18.20 -3.79 -7.83
C ASN A 42 17.00 -4.74 -7.69
N LEU A 43 17.15 -5.79 -6.88
CA LEU A 43 16.08 -6.74 -6.58
C LEU A 43 14.87 -6.05 -5.93
N TRP A 44 15.13 -5.13 -5.00
CA TRP A 44 14.05 -4.35 -4.39
C TRP A 44 13.25 -3.52 -5.41
N ARG A 45 13.88 -3.00 -6.47
CA ARG A 45 13.16 -2.23 -7.51
C ARG A 45 12.21 -3.14 -8.29
N GLU A 46 12.63 -4.35 -8.61
CA GLU A 46 11.78 -5.35 -9.28
C GLU A 46 10.56 -5.67 -8.41
N ASP A 47 10.79 -6.00 -7.14
CA ASP A 47 9.73 -6.22 -6.16
C ASP A 47 8.78 -5.01 -6.02
N ALA A 48 9.31 -3.79 -5.99
CA ALA A 48 8.51 -2.58 -5.91
C ALA A 48 7.62 -2.38 -7.15
N GLN A 49 8.12 -2.73 -8.35
CA GLN A 49 7.31 -2.71 -9.57
C GLN A 49 6.20 -3.76 -9.50
N HIS A 50 6.48 -4.97 -9.02
CA HIS A 50 5.46 -6.00 -8.82
C HIS A 50 4.38 -5.55 -7.84
N ILE A 51 4.76 -5.01 -6.67
CA ILE A 51 3.82 -4.45 -5.70
C ILE A 51 2.98 -3.34 -6.36
N ARG A 52 3.59 -2.45 -7.13
CA ARG A 52 2.84 -1.39 -7.83
C ARG A 52 1.84 -1.95 -8.83
N ALA A 53 2.25 -2.94 -9.64
CA ALA A 53 1.39 -3.58 -10.62
C ALA A 53 0.16 -4.25 -9.95
N GLU A 54 0.36 -4.92 -8.80
CA GLU A 54 -0.74 -5.51 -8.02
C GLU A 54 -1.75 -4.44 -7.56
N PHE A 55 -1.28 -3.28 -7.10
CA PHE A 55 -2.16 -2.18 -6.67
C PHE A 55 -2.88 -1.51 -7.86
N GLU A 56 -2.20 -1.30 -8.98
CA GLU A 56 -2.83 -0.72 -10.19
C GLU A 56 -3.87 -1.68 -10.79
N HIS A 57 -3.64 -2.99 -10.74
CA HIS A 57 -4.63 -3.99 -11.18
C HIS A 57 -5.96 -3.87 -10.41
N ASN A 58 -5.90 -3.55 -9.12
CA ASN A 58 -7.07 -3.41 -8.25
C ASN A 58 -7.61 -1.98 -8.13
N ARG A 59 -7.15 -1.05 -8.99
CA ARG A 59 -7.48 0.39 -8.87
C ARG A 59 -8.94 0.72 -9.14
N ASN A 60 -9.59 -0.04 -10.02
CA ASN A 60 -10.92 0.28 -10.54
C ASN A 60 -12.05 -0.58 -9.93
N VAL A 61 -11.83 -1.18 -8.76
CA VAL A 61 -12.85 -1.98 -8.06
C VAL A 61 -13.96 -1.07 -7.54
N LYS A 62 -15.15 -1.15 -8.12
CA LYS A 62 -16.31 -0.29 -7.75
C LYS A 62 -17.17 -0.89 -6.63
N ASN A 63 -17.20 -2.22 -6.50
CA ASN A 63 -18.06 -2.90 -5.54
C ASN A 63 -17.45 -2.82 -4.11
N PRO A 64 -18.16 -2.26 -3.11
CA PRO A 64 -17.62 -2.10 -1.76
C PRO A 64 -17.36 -3.42 -1.05
N ARG A 65 -18.11 -4.49 -1.35
CA ARG A 65 -17.89 -5.81 -0.73
C ARG A 65 -16.61 -6.44 -1.24
N GLU A 66 -16.42 -6.42 -2.56
CA GLU A 66 -15.19 -6.90 -3.20
C GLU A 66 -13.97 -6.11 -2.71
N LEU A 67 -14.09 -4.79 -2.61
CA LEU A 67 -13.02 -3.93 -2.09
C LEU A 67 -12.64 -4.30 -0.65
N ALA A 68 -13.61 -4.56 0.23
CA ALA A 68 -13.32 -5.00 1.59
C ALA A 68 -12.58 -6.35 1.60
N THR A 69 -12.99 -7.31 0.77
CA THR A 69 -12.32 -8.60 0.62
C THR A 69 -10.89 -8.45 0.10
N VAL A 70 -10.67 -7.59 -0.90
CA VAL A 70 -9.33 -7.31 -1.47
C VAL A 70 -8.41 -6.72 -0.40
N LEU A 71 -8.89 -5.73 0.37
CA LEU A 71 -8.11 -5.12 1.45
C LEU A 71 -7.77 -6.13 2.54
N GLN A 72 -8.74 -6.95 2.96
CA GLN A 72 -8.51 -7.99 3.96
C GLN A 72 -7.46 -9.01 3.48
N ASN A 73 -7.53 -9.41 2.21
CA ASN A 73 -6.55 -10.33 1.61
C ASN A 73 -5.16 -9.68 1.53
N ALA A 74 -5.08 -8.40 1.19
CA ALA A 74 -3.82 -7.65 1.18
C ALA A 74 -3.22 -7.55 2.59
N GLU A 75 -4.01 -7.31 3.63
CA GLU A 75 -3.54 -7.30 5.01
C GLU A 75 -3.03 -8.67 5.47
N LYS A 76 -3.75 -9.75 5.13
CA LYS A 76 -3.30 -11.13 5.39
C LYS A 76 -1.97 -11.42 4.69
N LYS A 77 -1.84 -11.05 3.41
CA LYS A 77 -0.59 -11.19 2.64
C LYS A 77 0.56 -10.44 3.29
N LEU A 78 0.32 -9.20 3.74
CA LEU A 78 1.33 -8.40 4.40
C LEU A 78 1.76 -9.01 5.74
N ALA A 79 0.81 -9.47 6.56
CA ALA A 79 1.10 -10.12 7.84
C ALA A 79 1.91 -11.41 7.66
N SER A 80 1.56 -12.23 6.67
CA SER A 80 2.27 -13.50 6.39
C SER A 80 3.73 -13.31 5.94
N ARG A 81 4.05 -12.14 5.37
CA ARG A 81 5.38 -11.82 4.81
C ARG A 81 6.14 -10.83 5.68
N GLN A 82 5.68 -10.55 6.89
CA GLN A 82 6.30 -9.52 7.73
C GLN A 82 7.67 -10.00 8.21
N HIS A 83 8.71 -9.18 8.02
CA HIS A 83 10.05 -9.52 8.51
C HIS A 83 10.05 -9.57 10.05
N PRO A 84 10.63 -10.60 10.69
CA PRO A 84 10.62 -10.76 12.14
C PRO A 84 11.35 -9.63 12.88
N ASP A 85 12.42 -9.09 12.28
CA ASP A 85 13.16 -7.94 12.82
C ASP A 85 13.28 -6.81 11.78
N PRO A 86 12.29 -5.92 11.66
CA PRO A 86 12.30 -4.84 10.68
C PRO A 86 13.46 -3.87 10.90
N TYR A 87 14.06 -3.36 9.82
CA TYR A 87 15.08 -2.33 9.91
C TYR A 87 14.53 -1.08 10.61
N LYS A 88 15.16 -0.71 11.72
CA LYS A 88 14.89 0.53 12.46
C LYS A 88 16.03 1.48 12.15
N HIS A 89 15.68 2.70 11.75
CA HIS A 89 16.69 3.73 11.61
C HIS A 89 17.19 4.05 13.02
N GLU A 90 18.50 4.06 13.22
CA GLU A 90 19.09 4.57 14.45
C GLU A 90 18.67 6.03 14.56
N GLU A 91 17.80 6.35 15.52
CA GLU A 91 17.62 7.74 15.89
C GLU A 91 18.96 8.20 16.46
N LYS A 92 19.47 9.30 15.93
CA LYS A 92 20.69 9.91 16.45
C LYS A 92 20.35 10.46 17.83
N SER A 93 20.40 9.60 18.85
CA SER A 93 20.26 10.05 20.24
C SER A 93 21.35 11.10 20.45
N GLU A 94 20.95 12.29 20.87
CA GLU A 94 21.86 13.45 21.01
C GLU A 94 23.00 13.22 22.02
N SER A 95 23.06 12.04 22.64
CA SER A 95 23.99 11.61 23.69
C SER A 95 25.46 11.48 23.25
N LEU A 96 25.81 11.54 21.96
CA LEU A 96 27.21 11.44 21.50
C LEU A 96 27.92 12.79 21.35
N LYS A 97 27.25 13.91 21.61
CA LYS A 97 27.87 15.25 21.52
C LYS A 97 28.78 15.60 22.70
N ASP A 98 28.71 14.85 23.81
CA ASP A 98 29.44 15.18 25.05
C ASP A 98 30.77 14.41 25.20
N GLN A 99 31.22 13.68 24.18
CA GLN A 99 32.41 12.82 24.25
C GLN A 99 33.65 13.38 23.53
N HIS A 100 33.74 14.69 23.32
CA HIS A 100 35.02 15.33 23.00
C HIS A 100 35.37 16.31 24.12
N VAL A 101 36.21 15.82 25.03
CA VAL A 101 37.02 16.60 25.98
C VAL A 101 38.22 17.19 25.24
#